data_AF-A0A814E796-F1
#
_entry.id   AF-A0A814E796-F1
#
_cell.length_a   1.000
_cell.length_b   1.000
_cell.length_c   1.000
_cell.angle_alpha   90.00
_cell.angle_beta   90.00
_cell.angle_gamma   90.00
#
_symmetry.space_group_name_H-M   'P 1'
#
loop_
_entity.id
_entity.type
_entity.pdbx_description
1 polymer ?
#
loop_
_entity_poly.entity_id
_entity_poly.type
_entity_poly.pdbx_seq_one_letter_code
_entity_poly.pdbx_strand_id
1 'polypeptide(L)' 'VTDECRLVALSLLKRNQHRQLVDFDNHLDLISNDWRNPNINNELQSSSF' A
#
# COMPACT_ATOMS: atom_id res chain seq x y z
N VAL A 1 -15.89 1.97 8.58
CA VAL A 1 -14.44 1.80 8.74
C VAL A 1 -14.19 1.34 10.17
N THR A 2 -13.54 0.20 10.39
CA THR A 2 -13.24 -0.30 11.74
C THR A 2 -12.06 0.49 12.34
N ASP A 3 -11.94 0.52 13.66
CA ASP A 3 -10.80 1.16 14.33
C ASP A 3 -9.48 0.50 13.94
N GLU A 4 -9.49 -0.80 13.67
CA GLU A 4 -8.36 -1.55 13.15
C GLU A 4 -7.89 -1.03 11.78
N CYS A 5 -8.82 -0.86 10.82
CA CYS A 5 -8.49 -0.27 9.53
C CYS A 5 -7.86 1.14 9.69
N ARG A 6 -8.33 1.91 10.67
CA ARG A 6 -7.80 3.25 10.96
C ARG A 6 -6.38 3.20 11.53
N LEU A 7 -6.09 2.27 12.44
CA LEU A 7 -4.75 2.07 13.00
C LEU A 7 -3.75 1.62 11.93
N VAL A 8 -4.16 0.68 11.08
CA VAL A 8 -3.35 0.21 9.95
C VAL A 8 -3.05 1.36 8.98
N ALA A 9 -4.08 2.11 8.56
CA ALA A 9 -3.89 3.27 7.69
C ALA A 9 -2.96 4.32 8.31
N LEU A 10 -3.10 4.61 9.61
CA LEU A 10 -2.21 5.51 10.34
C LEU A 10 -0.76 5.00 10.35
N SER A 11 -0.54 3.71 10.56
CA SER A 11 0.79 3.08 10.52
C SER A 11 1.45 3.24 9.14
N LEU A 12 0.72 2.93 8.07
CA LEU A 12 1.19 3.09 6.70
C LEU A 12 1.52 4.56 6.36
N LEU A 13 0.67 5.49 6.80
CA LEU A 13 0.89 6.93 6.61
C LEU A 13 2.15 7.41 7.33
N LYS A 14 2.35 7.01 8.60
CA LYS A 14 3.56 7.37 9.37
C LYS A 14 4.85 6.89 8.70
N ARG A 15 4.80 5.77 7.99
CA ARG A 15 5.92 5.18 7.25
C ARG A 15 6.07 5.72 5.83
N ASN A 16 5.25 6.70 5.43
CA ASN A 16 5.21 7.27 4.08
C ASN A 16 4.99 6.24 2.95
N GLN A 17 4.28 5.13 3.22
CA GLN A 17 4.05 4.07 2.23
C GLN A 17 3.24 4.54 1.02
N HIS A 18 2.49 5.62 1.17
CA HIS A 18 1.79 6.26 0.06
C HIS A 18 2.71 6.68 -1.10
N ARG A 19 4.01 6.90 -0.85
CA ARG A 19 4.99 7.25 -1.89
C ARG A 19 5.45 6.06 -2.73
N GLN A 20 5.18 4.84 -2.27
CA GLN A 20 5.51 3.60 -2.97
C GLN A 20 4.29 2.97 -3.66
N LEU A 21 3.11 3.59 -3.51
CA LEU A 21 1.92 3.16 -4.22
C LEU A 21 2.10 3.43 -5.71
N VAL A 22 1.91 2.37 -6.50
CA VAL A 22 1.83 2.42 -7.95
C VAL A 22 0.36 2.45 -8.31
N ASP A 23 -0.08 3.54 -8.94
CA ASP A 23 -1.38 3.58 -9.61
C ASP A 23 -1.28 3.09 -11.07
N PHE A 24 -2.43 3.09 -11.76
CA PHE A 24 -2.45 2.62 -13.14
C PHE A 24 -1.73 3.58 -14.10
N ASP A 25 -1.75 4.88 -13.83
CA ASP A 25 -1.04 5.88 -14.66
C ASP A 25 0.48 5.67 -14.57
N ASN A 26 1.02 5.41 -13.38
CA ASN A 26 2.43 5.07 -13.17
C ASN A 26 2.83 3.76 -13.88
N HIS A 27 1.90 2.82 -14.02
CA HIS A 27 2.11 1.59 -14.79
C HIS A 27 2.11 1.86 -16.30
N LEU A 28 1.27 2.77 -16.80
CA LEU A 28 1.26 3.15 -18.21
C LEU A 28 2.56 3.87 -18.61
N ASP A 29 3.13 4.69 -17.74
CA ASP A 29 4.44 5.34 -17.97
C ASP A 29 5.59 4.31 -17.96
N LEU A 30 5.54 3.34 -17.06
CA LEU A 30 6.54 2.29 -16.92
C LEU A 30 5.86 0.94 -16.63
N ILE A 31 5.70 0.12 -17.67
CA ILE A 31 4.97 -1.16 -17.61
C ILE A 31 5.50 -2.17 -16.58
N SER A 32 6.72 -1.97 -16.08
CA SER A 32 7.30 -2.81 -15.03
C SER A 32 6.80 -2.48 -13.62
N ASN A 33 6.17 -1.32 -13.42
CA ASN A 33 5.55 -0.95 -12.16
C ASN A 33 4.27 -1.78 -11.93
N ASP A 34 4.19 -2.51 -10.82
CA ASP A 34 3.04 -3.37 -10.53
C ASP A 34 1.94 -2.62 -9.76
N TRP A 35 0.92 -2.18 -10.49
CA TRP A 35 -0.26 -1.49 -9.93
C TRP A 35 -1.08 -2.34 -8.94
N ARG A 36 -0.82 -3.65 -8.84
CA ARG A 36 -1.44 -4.51 -7.82
C ARG A 36 -0.82 -4.31 -6.44
N ASN A 37 0.31 -3.60 -6.33
CA ASN A 37 0.98 -3.26 -5.07
C ASN A 37 1.24 -4.47 -4.13
N PRO A 38 1.83 -5.58 -4.62
CA PRO A 38 1.97 -6.82 -3.84
C PRO A 38 2.79 -6.64 -2.54
N ASN A 39 3.78 -5.74 -2.53
CA ASN A 39 4.58 -5.47 -1.34
C ASN A 39 3.72 -4.91 -0.19
N ILE A 40 2.85 -3.94 -0.49
CA ILE A 40 1.95 -3.33 0.50
C ILE A 40 0.92 -4.36 0.97
N ASN A 41 0.38 -5.17 0.05
CA ASN A 41 -0.59 -6.21 0.39
C ASN A 41 0.00 -7.28 1.31
N ASN A 42 1.23 -7.74 1.03
CA ASN A 42 1.92 -8.73 1.87
C ASN A 42 2.21 -8.16 3.26
N GLU A 43 2.59 -6.89 3.32
CA GLU A 43 2.82 -6.23 4.60
C GLU A 43 1.54 -6.14 5.44
N LEU A 44 0.43 -5.75 4.81
CA LEU A 44 -0.90 -5.72 5.44
C LEU A 44 -1.30 -7.09 5.98
N GLN A 45 -1.07 -8.17 5.22
CA GLN A 45 -1.34 -9.53 5.66
C GLN A 45 -0.42 -9.97 6.82
N SER A 46 0.86 -9.60 6.77
CA SER A 46 1.81 -9.93 7.84
C SER A 46 1.59 -9.12 9.12
N SER A 47 0.90 -7.97 9.01
CA SER A 47 0.59 -7.08 10.13
C SER A 47 -0.76 -7.40 10.79
N SER A 48 -1.42 -8.50 10.41
CA SER A 48 -2.58 -9.00 11.15
C SER A 48 -2.17 -9.34 12.58
N PHE A 49 -2.67 -8.53 13.52
CA PHE A 49 -2.59 -8.76 14.97
C PHE A 49 -3.49 -9.92 15.40
#